data_AF-A0A2G6ESD5-F1
#
_entry.id   AF-A0A2G6ESD5-F1
#
_cell.length_a   1.000
_cell.length_b   1.000
_cell.length_c   1.000
_cell.angle_alpha   90.00
_cell.angle_beta   90.00
_cell.angle_gamma   90.00
#
_symmetry.space_group_name_H-M   'P 1'
#
loop_
_entity.id
_entity.type
_entity.pdbx_description
1 polymer ?
#
loop_
_entity_poly.entity_id
_entity_poly.type
_entity_poly.pdbx_seq_one_letter_code
_entity_poly.pdbx_strand_id
1 'polypeptide(L)'
;MADLPIDPRFAAVLLYAKQHAVLDRLLPIVCALVVGDIKERPFGKEQAADTAHRLFSHKQSDFLFFNNVFDVIYPLFKKSKNQARKWAKKHYLSAMRVREWLFLVEQLAEQLNYKITMPDGTMPDQSKKAQDKF
;
A
#
# COMPACT_ATOMS: atom_id res chain seq x y z
N MET A 1 -5.62 25.17 9.20
CA MET A 1 -5.57 23.70 9.03
C MET A 1 -6.93 23.25 8.51
N ALA A 2 -7.22 23.41 7.21
CA ALA A 2 -8.57 23.20 6.69
C ALA A 2 -8.67 22.82 5.20
N ASP A 3 -7.63 22.22 4.60
CA ASP A 3 -7.66 21.93 3.14
C ASP A 3 -7.31 20.50 2.74
N LEU A 4 -7.06 19.59 3.71
CA LEU A 4 -6.91 18.18 3.38
C LEU A 4 -8.25 17.45 3.60
N PRO A 5 -8.80 16.74 2.60
CA PRO A 5 -10.02 15.92 2.68
C PRO A 5 -9.72 14.59 3.39
N ILE A 6 -8.93 14.67 4.46
CA ILE A 6 -8.61 13.56 5.35
C ILE A 6 -8.66 14.08 6.78
N ASP A 7 -8.90 13.16 7.70
CA ASP A 7 -8.91 13.47 9.13
C ASP A 7 -7.62 14.23 9.51
N PRO A 8 -7.71 15.34 10.27
CA PRO A 8 -6.57 16.17 10.62
C PRO A 8 -5.43 15.39 11.31
N ARG A 9 -5.73 14.24 11.92
CA ARG A 9 -4.72 13.33 12.49
C ARG A 9 -3.84 12.70 11.41
N PHE A 10 -4.41 12.24 10.31
CA PHE A 10 -3.65 11.68 9.19
C PHE A 10 -2.88 12.78 8.44
N ALA A 11 -3.47 13.97 8.31
CA ALA A 11 -2.77 15.13 7.74
C ALA A 11 -1.51 15.49 8.55
N ALA A 12 -1.61 15.48 9.89
CA ALA A 12 -0.47 15.73 10.77
C ALA A 12 0.62 14.66 10.58
N VAL A 13 0.26 13.37 10.56
CA VAL A 13 1.20 12.26 10.33
C VAL A 13 1.94 12.41 9.00
N LEU A 14 1.24 12.77 7.92
CA LEU A 14 1.86 12.98 6.61
C LEU A 14 2.77 14.20 6.59
N LEU A 15 2.42 15.27 7.31
CA LEU A 15 3.28 16.45 7.44
C LEU A 15 4.59 16.12 8.17
N TYR A 16 4.52 15.34 9.25
CA TYR A 16 5.72 14.82 9.93
C TYR A 16 6.53 13.89 9.02
N ALA A 17 5.86 13.00 8.28
CA ALA A 17 6.54 12.10 7.34
C ALA A 17 7.28 12.85 6.22
N LYS A 18 6.74 13.97 5.77
CA LYS A 18 7.38 14.88 4.81
C LYS A 18 8.67 15.49 5.39
N GLN A 19 8.66 15.88 6.67
CA GLN A 19 9.86 16.41 7.34
C GLN A 19 10.95 15.35 7.51
N HIS A 20 10.57 14.09 7.70
CA HIS A 20 11.49 12.96 7.89
C HIS A 20 11.85 12.20 6.59
N ALA A 21 11.42 12.68 5.42
CA ALA A 21 11.65 12.02 4.13
C ALA A 21 11.18 10.55 4.05
N VAL A 22 10.18 10.17 4.84
CA VAL A 22 9.59 8.81 4.86
C VAL A 22 8.19 8.76 4.22
N LEU A 23 7.83 9.83 3.51
CA LEU A 23 6.49 10.00 2.94
C LEU A 23 6.15 8.92 1.90
N ASP A 24 7.10 8.46 1.08
CA ASP A 24 6.83 7.43 0.06
C ASP A 24 6.33 6.11 0.65
N ARG A 25 6.84 5.73 1.82
CA ARG A 25 6.43 4.48 2.50
C ARG A 25 5.23 4.68 3.41
N LEU A 26 5.05 5.88 3.96
CA LEU A 26 3.97 6.13 4.92
C LEU A 26 2.64 6.53 4.24
N LEU A 27 2.71 7.24 3.11
CA LEU A 27 1.53 7.68 2.36
C LEU A 27 0.63 6.50 1.97
N PRO A 28 1.10 5.43 1.28
CA PRO A 28 0.24 4.30 0.93
C PRO A 28 -0.33 3.58 2.17
N ILE A 29 0.42 3.47 3.27
CA ILE A 29 -0.07 2.85 4.51
C ILE A 29 -1.21 3.69 5.11
N VAL A 30 -1.01 4.99 5.27
CA VAL A 30 -2.04 5.90 5.83
C VAL A 30 -3.30 5.88 4.96
N CYS A 31 -3.14 5.91 3.64
CA CYS A 31 -4.27 5.82 2.72
C CYS A 31 -5.02 4.49 2.84
N ALA A 32 -4.30 3.37 3.03
CA ALA A 32 -4.91 2.07 3.23
C ALA A 32 -5.69 2.01 4.55
N LEU A 33 -5.20 2.65 5.61
CA LEU A 33 -5.89 2.75 6.88
C LEU A 33 -7.19 3.57 6.79
N VAL A 34 -7.19 4.62 5.97
CA VAL A 34 -8.39 5.45 5.74
C VAL A 34 -9.44 4.70 4.93
N VAL A 35 -9.04 4.03 3.85
CA VAL A 35 -9.97 3.28 2.98
C VAL A 35 -10.42 1.97 3.64
N GLY A 36 -9.63 1.42 4.56
CA GLY A 36 -9.88 0.12 5.20
C GLY A 36 -9.24 -1.05 4.43
N ASP A 37 -9.33 -2.24 5.02
CA ASP A 37 -8.59 -3.41 4.53
C ASP A 37 -9.04 -3.82 3.12
N ILE A 38 -8.07 -3.95 2.21
CA ILE A 38 -8.27 -4.30 0.80
C ILE A 38 -8.36 -5.82 0.56
N LYS A 39 -8.09 -6.65 1.57
CA LYS A 39 -8.07 -8.11 1.43
C LYS A 39 -9.49 -8.64 1.36
N GLU A 40 -9.81 -9.39 0.31
CA GLU A 40 -11.05 -10.16 0.22
C GLU A 40 -10.80 -11.61 0.59
N ARG A 41 -11.71 -12.19 1.38
CA ARG A 41 -11.74 -13.62 1.72
C ARG A 41 -13.08 -14.21 1.27
N PRO A 42 -13.21 -14.58 -0.01
CA PRO A 42 -14.44 -15.17 -0.51
C PRO A 42 -14.66 -16.57 0.10
N PHE A 43 -15.90 -16.84 0.53
CA PHE A 43 -16.33 -18.13 1.05
C PHE A 43 -15.99 -19.26 0.06
N GLY A 44 -15.33 -20.32 0.55
CA GLY A 44 -14.92 -21.47 -0.26
C GLY A 44 -13.59 -21.32 -1.02
N LYS A 45 -12.94 -20.15 -1.00
CA LYS A 45 -11.59 -19.94 -1.57
C LYS A 45 -10.61 -19.33 -0.57
N GLU A 46 -10.87 -19.50 0.73
CA GLU A 46 -10.06 -18.95 1.80
C GLU A 46 -8.59 -19.40 1.75
N GLN A 47 -8.33 -20.68 1.43
CA GLN A 47 -6.95 -21.19 1.30
C GLN A 47 -6.18 -20.54 0.13
N ALA A 48 -6.86 -20.26 -0.99
CA ALA A 48 -6.26 -19.61 -2.15
C ALA A 48 -6.03 -18.11 -1.88
N ALA A 49 -6.90 -17.47 -1.10
CA ALA A 49 -6.72 -16.10 -0.65
C ALA A 49 -5.55 -16.00 0.35
N ASP A 50 -5.45 -16.91 1.32
CA ASP A 50 -4.37 -16.89 2.32
C ASP A 50 -2.99 -17.09 1.67
N THR A 51 -2.89 -18.03 0.71
CA THR A 51 -1.64 -18.25 -0.03
C THR A 51 -1.24 -17.03 -0.87
N ALA A 52 -2.19 -16.37 -1.52
CA ALA A 52 -1.93 -15.13 -2.26
C ALA A 52 -1.52 -13.98 -1.33
N HIS A 53 -2.16 -13.83 -0.16
CA HIS A 53 -1.84 -12.77 0.79
C HIS A 53 -0.50 -13.03 1.50
N ARG A 54 -0.14 -14.30 1.72
CA ARG A 54 1.15 -14.68 2.32
C ARG A 54 2.35 -14.26 1.49
N LEU A 55 2.22 -14.20 0.16
CA LEU A 55 3.30 -13.72 -0.74
C LEU A 55 3.71 -12.27 -0.44
N PHE A 56 2.76 -11.44 0.01
CA PHE A 56 3.01 -10.02 0.30
C PHE A 56 3.16 -9.76 1.80
N SER A 57 2.88 -10.75 2.65
CA SER A 57 2.98 -10.61 4.11
C SER A 57 4.44 -10.57 4.56
N HIS A 58 4.76 -9.66 5.48
CA HIS A 58 6.10 -9.50 6.02
C HIS A 58 6.15 -9.87 7.49
N LYS A 59 7.17 -10.65 7.90
CA LYS A 59 7.30 -11.15 9.29
C LYS A 59 7.53 -10.05 10.33
N GLN A 60 8.01 -8.86 9.92
CA GLN A 60 8.25 -7.75 10.84
C GLN A 60 7.03 -6.84 11.05
N SER A 61 6.10 -6.76 10.08
CA SER A 61 4.96 -5.84 10.19
C SER A 61 3.88 -6.13 9.16
N ASP A 62 2.63 -6.14 9.60
CA ASP A 62 1.45 -6.22 8.72
C ASP A 62 1.27 -4.99 7.83
N PHE A 63 1.82 -3.82 8.19
CA PHE A 63 1.71 -2.62 7.35
C PHE A 63 2.56 -2.69 6.08
N LEU A 64 3.66 -3.46 6.13
CA LEU A 64 4.54 -3.67 4.97
C LEU A 64 3.82 -4.44 3.86
N PHE A 65 2.76 -5.18 4.18
CA PHE A 65 1.87 -5.77 3.18
C PHE A 65 1.35 -4.71 2.19
N PHE A 66 0.89 -3.56 2.69
CA PHE A 66 0.36 -2.50 1.84
C PHE A 66 1.44 -1.90 0.95
N ASN A 67 2.67 -1.74 1.44
CA ASN A 67 3.79 -1.27 0.64
C ASN A 67 4.14 -2.25 -0.49
N ASN A 68 4.26 -3.53 -0.17
CA ASN A 68 4.56 -4.58 -1.16
C ASN A 68 3.48 -4.66 -2.25
N VAL A 69 2.20 -4.49 -1.87
CA VAL A 69 1.10 -4.45 -2.83
C VAL A 69 1.14 -3.17 -3.65
N PHE A 70 1.40 -2.02 -3.01
CA PHE A 70 1.47 -0.71 -3.66
C PHE A 70 2.55 -0.66 -4.75
N ASP A 71 3.75 -1.17 -4.44
CA ASP A 71 4.89 -1.20 -5.35
C ASP A 71 4.58 -1.96 -6.66
N VAL A 72 3.70 -2.97 -6.60
CA VAL A 72 3.29 -3.73 -7.79
C VAL A 72 2.09 -3.08 -8.50
N ILE A 73 1.09 -2.62 -7.74
CA ILE A 73 -0.19 -2.22 -8.33
C ILE A 73 -0.21 -0.76 -8.80
N TYR A 74 0.53 0.13 -8.14
CA TYR A 74 0.61 1.54 -8.51
C TYR A 74 1.17 1.77 -9.94
N PRO A 75 2.27 1.12 -10.39
CA PRO A 75 2.72 1.24 -11.77
C PRO A 75 1.73 0.63 -12.77
N LEU A 76 1.03 -0.47 -12.39
CA LEU A 76 -0.03 -1.04 -13.23
C LEU A 76 -1.21 -0.07 -13.37
N PHE A 77 -1.56 0.65 -12.30
CA PHE A 77 -2.63 1.63 -12.29
C PHE A 77 -2.28 2.87 -13.14
N LYS A 78 -1.04 3.37 -13.03
CA LYS A 78 -0.52 4.45 -13.89
C LYS A 78 -0.55 4.08 -15.37
N LYS A 79 -0.31 2.80 -15.71
CA LYS A 79 -0.43 2.30 -17.10
C LYS A 79 -1.89 2.11 -17.53
N SER A 80 -2.69 1.42 -16.74
CA SER A 80 -4.09 1.15 -17.05
C SER A 80 -4.89 0.73 -15.81
N LYS A 81 -5.97 1.46 -15.55
CA LYS A 81 -6.94 1.15 -14.47
C LYS A 81 -7.55 -0.26 -14.61
N ASN A 82 -7.73 -0.76 -15.84
CA ASN A 82 -8.23 -2.11 -16.08
C ASN A 82 -7.21 -3.20 -15.72
N GLN A 83 -5.92 -2.96 -15.93
CA GLN A 83 -4.87 -3.92 -15.55
C GLN A 83 -4.74 -4.03 -14.03
N ALA A 84 -4.73 -2.90 -13.32
CA ALA A 84 -4.76 -2.88 -11.86
C ALA A 84 -5.98 -3.63 -11.29
N ARG A 85 -7.17 -3.42 -11.89
CA ARG A 85 -8.40 -4.15 -11.51
C ARG A 85 -8.27 -5.66 -11.70
N LYS A 86 -7.73 -6.12 -12.82
CA LYS A 86 -7.52 -7.55 -13.11
C LYS A 86 -6.51 -8.16 -12.13
N TRP A 87 -5.41 -7.44 -11.86
CA TRP A 87 -4.39 -7.88 -10.92
C TRP A 87 -4.96 -7.99 -9.50
N ALA A 88 -5.69 -6.99 -9.02
CA ALA A 88 -6.35 -7.01 -7.71
C ALA A 88 -7.25 -8.25 -7.54
N LYS A 89 -8.11 -8.53 -8.54
CA LYS A 89 -8.96 -9.72 -8.53
C LYS A 89 -8.18 -11.03 -8.49
N LYS A 90 -7.04 -11.11 -9.19
CA LYS A 90 -6.18 -12.31 -9.21
C LYS A 90 -5.56 -12.61 -7.85
N HIS A 91 -5.27 -11.56 -7.07
CA HIS A 91 -4.66 -11.67 -5.74
C HIS A 91 -5.66 -11.60 -4.58
N TYR A 92 -6.96 -11.85 -4.85
CA TYR A 92 -8.02 -11.79 -3.84
C TYR A 92 -8.02 -10.45 -3.08
N LEU A 93 -7.85 -9.36 -3.83
CA LEU A 93 -7.97 -7.99 -3.33
C LEU A 93 -9.21 -7.32 -3.91
N SER A 94 -9.85 -6.47 -3.11
CA SER A 94 -11.04 -5.77 -3.55
C SER A 94 -10.73 -4.73 -4.60
N ALA A 95 -11.17 -4.99 -5.82
CA ALA A 95 -11.00 -4.08 -6.95
C ALA A 95 -11.56 -2.67 -6.69
N MET A 96 -12.61 -2.55 -5.88
CA MET A 96 -13.21 -1.26 -5.53
C MET A 96 -12.32 -0.52 -4.51
N ARG A 97 -12.03 -1.17 -3.37
CA ARG A 97 -11.21 -0.57 -2.30
C ARG A 97 -9.81 -0.21 -2.79
N VAL A 98 -9.20 -1.09 -3.58
CA VAL A 98 -7.89 -0.84 -4.19
C VAL A 98 -7.92 0.40 -5.08
N ARG A 99 -9.00 0.61 -5.85
CA ARG A 99 -9.12 1.80 -6.69
C ARG A 99 -9.28 3.05 -5.85
N GLU A 100 -10.12 3.03 -4.82
CA GLU A 100 -10.28 4.15 -3.87
C GLU A 100 -8.97 4.48 -3.18
N TRP A 101 -8.25 3.45 -2.74
CA TRP A 101 -6.94 3.58 -2.10
C TRP A 101 -5.92 4.26 -3.00
N LEU A 102 -5.73 3.79 -4.23
CA LEU A 102 -4.77 4.38 -5.17
C LEU A 102 -5.16 5.81 -5.57
N PHE A 103 -6.46 6.07 -5.70
CA PHE A 103 -6.96 7.41 -5.98
C PHE A 103 -6.67 8.37 -4.82
N LEU A 104 -6.89 7.93 -3.58
CA LEU A 104 -6.61 8.72 -2.38
C LEU A 104 -5.11 8.99 -2.22
N VAL A 105 -4.25 8.03 -2.56
CA VAL A 105 -2.79 8.22 -2.61
C VAL A 105 -2.40 9.33 -3.60
N GLU A 106 -2.92 9.29 -4.83
CA GLU A 106 -2.63 10.34 -5.82
C GLU A 106 -3.14 11.71 -5.37
N GLN A 107 -4.37 11.76 -4.86
CA GLN A 107 -4.98 13.00 -4.39
C GLN A 107 -4.16 13.64 -3.26
N LEU A 108 -3.74 12.86 -2.27
CA LEU A 108 -2.92 13.37 -1.17
C LEU A 108 -1.51 13.75 -1.61
N ALA A 109 -0.90 12.99 -2.52
CA ALA A 109 0.39 13.34 -3.08
C ALA A 109 0.33 14.70 -3.79
N GLU A 110 -0.72 14.95 -4.57
CA GLU A 110 -0.94 16.23 -5.26
C GLU A 110 -1.12 17.38 -4.27
N GLN A 111 -1.95 17.21 -3.23
CA GLN A 111 -2.16 18.23 -2.21
C GLN A 111 -0.90 18.56 -1.40
N LEU A 112 -0.05 17.56 -1.17
CA LEU A 112 1.24 17.74 -0.51
C LEU A 112 2.33 18.29 -1.45
N ASN A 113 1.98 18.52 -2.72
CA ASN A 113 2.86 18.85 -3.83
C ASN A 113 4.09 17.92 -3.87
N TYR A 114 3.83 16.62 -3.71
CA TYR A 114 4.83 15.58 -3.58
C TYR A 114 4.78 14.63 -4.77
N LYS A 115 5.94 14.39 -5.39
CA LYS A 115 6.06 13.35 -6.39
C LYS A 115 6.41 12.04 -5.68
N ILE A 116 5.50 11.08 -5.77
CA ILE A 116 5.72 9.71 -5.28
C ILE A 116 6.93 9.16 -6.03
N THR A 117 8.06 9.10 -5.34
CA THR A 117 9.26 8.47 -5.84
C THR A 117 9.14 7.04 -5.39
N MET A 118 8.79 6.13 -6.31
CA MET A 118 8.80 4.71 -5.98
C MET A 118 10.21 4.39 -5.49
N PRO A 119 10.41 4.01 -4.23
CA PRO A 119 11.72 3.54 -3.81
C PRO A 119 12.03 2.33 -4.68
N ASP A 120 13.25 2.32 -5.22
CA ASP A 120 13.80 1.24 -6.04
C ASP A 120 13.33 -0.11 -5.48
N GLY A 121 12.77 -0.96 -6.35
CA GLY A 121 11.96 -2.16 -6.07
C GLY A 121 12.65 -3.27 -5.27
N THR A 122 13.47 -2.91 -4.30
CA THR A 122 13.80 -3.67 -3.11
C THR A 122 12.51 -4.08 -2.41
N MET A 123 12.01 -5.25 -2.82
CA MET A 123 11.51 -6.23 -1.87
C MET A 123 12.41 -6.16 -0.63
N PRO A 124 11.88 -6.10 0.60
CA PRO A 124 12.73 -6.24 1.77
C PRO A 124 13.52 -7.53 1.59
N ASP A 125 14.83 -7.32 1.48
CA ASP A 125 15.87 -8.31 1.50
C ASP A 125 15.49 -9.44 2.46
N GLN A 126 15.11 -10.59 1.90
CA GLN A 126 14.92 -11.83 2.67
C GLN A 126 16.27 -12.39 3.17
N SER A 127 17.40 -11.67 2.96
CA SER A 127 18.75 -12.11 3.32
C SER A 127 19.11 -11.87 4.79
N LYS A 128 18.41 -11.00 5.54
CA LYS A 128 18.66 -10.85 6.99
C LYS A 128 17.88 -11.80 7.90
N LYS A 129 17.59 -13.03 7.47
CA LYS A 129 17.10 -14.12 8.35
C LYS A 129 18.10 -15.26 8.58
N ALA A 130 19.34 -15.11 8.16
CA ALA A 130 20.34 -16.18 8.23
C ALA A 130 21.55 -15.94 9.15
N GLN A 131 21.67 -14.83 9.92
CA GLN A 131 22.94 -14.55 10.63
C GLN A 131 22.93 -14.15 12.10
N ASP A 132 21.79 -14.15 12.80
CA ASP A 132 21.80 -13.98 14.27
C ASP A 132 21.17 -15.20 14.94
N LYS A 133 21.87 -16.33 14.80
CA LYS A 133 21.74 -17.48 15.68
C LYS A 133 23.16 -17.98 16.01
N PHE A 134 23.81 -17.25 16.91
CA PHE A 134 24.92 -17.73 17.71
C PHE A 134 24.66 -17.33 19.17
#